data_AF-A0A7C3D6B4-F1
#
_entry.id   AF-A0A7C3D6B4-F1
#
_cell.length_a   1.000
_cell.length_b   1.000
_cell.length_c   1.000
_cell.angle_alpha   90.00
_cell.angle_beta   90.00
_cell.angle_gamma   90.00
#
_symmetry.space_group_name_H-M   'P 1'
#
loop_
_entity.id
_entity.type
_entity.pdbx_description
1 polymer ?
#
loop_
_entity_poly.entity_id
_entity_poly.type
_entity_poly.pdbx_seq_one_letter_code
_entity_poly.pdbx_strand_id
1 'polypeptide(L)' 'MTARVAYFDCFSGISGDMTLGALVDAGVSLEALQAGLDRLPVKGIRLQARRVVKNAISSTKVDVLVEE' A
#
# COMPACT_ATOMS: atom_id res chain seq x y z
N MET A 1 -0.18 29.39 -3.80
CA MET A 1 0.00 28.19 -2.96
C MET A 1 0.61 27.09 -3.80
N THR A 2 1.74 26.52 -3.41
CA THR A 2 2.29 25.30 -4.03
C THR A 2 1.71 24.08 -3.34
N ALA A 3 0.95 23.25 -4.07
CA ALA A 3 0.47 21.97 -3.56
C ALA A 3 1.60 20.94 -3.54
N ARG A 4 1.65 20.08 -2.52
CA ARG A 4 2.49 18.87 -2.53
C ARG A 4 1.75 17.78 -3.28
N VAL A 5 2.43 17.11 -4.21
CA VAL A 5 1.86 16.03 -5.03
C VAL A 5 2.61 14.73 -4.77
N ALA A 6 1.87 13.63 -4.68
CA ALA A 6 2.43 12.29 -4.79
C ALA A 6 2.36 11.89 -6.28
N TYR A 7 3.51 11.61 -6.89
CA TYR A 7 3.61 11.30 -8.32
C TYR A 7 4.10 9.86 -8.51
N PHE A 8 3.39 9.10 -9.33
CA PHE A 8 3.76 7.73 -9.70
C PHE A 8 4.38 7.73 -11.09
N ASP A 9 5.70 7.54 -11.15
CA ASP A 9 6.42 7.26 -12.40
C ASP A 9 6.47 5.74 -12.61
N CYS A 10 5.39 5.18 -13.16
CA CYS A 10 5.24 3.74 -13.34
C CYS A 10 4.99 3.42 -14.81
N PHE A 11 6.05 3.33 -15.61
CA PHE A 11 5.96 3.11 -17.07
C PHE A 11 5.14 1.87 -17.45
N SER A 12 5.15 0.83 -16.62
CA SER A 12 4.41 -0.43 -16.81
C SER A 12 3.22 -0.58 -15.86
N GLY A 13 2.81 0.50 -15.19
CA GLY A 13 1.83 0.45 -14.10
C GLY A 13 2.38 -0.11 -12.78
N ILE A 14 1.54 -0.08 -11.75
CA ILE A 14 1.81 -0.57 -10.40
C ILE A 14 0.55 -1.28 -9.87
N SER A 15 0.71 -2.45 -9.24
CA SER A 15 -0.41 -3.19 -8.64
C SER A 15 -0.87 -2.52 -7.34
N GLY A 16 -2.07 -2.86 -6.89
CA GLY A 16 -2.66 -2.28 -5.68
C GLY A 16 -1.83 -2.53 -4.41
N ASP A 17 -1.34 -3.75 -4.22
CA ASP A 17 -0.49 -4.12 -3.07
C ASP A 17 0.86 -3.39 -3.08
N MET A 18 1.48 -3.23 -4.25
CA MET A 18 2.68 -2.41 -4.43
C MET A 18 2.41 -0.93 -4.15
N THR A 19 1.24 -0.42 -4.54
CA THR A 19 0.82 0.96 -4.26
C THR A 19 0.66 1.18 -2.75
N LEU A 20 0.00 0.25 -2.04
CA LEU A 20 -0.13 0.30 -0.58
C LEU A 20 1.25 0.26 0.10
N GLY A 21 2.15 -0.62 -0.36
CA GLY A 21 3.53 -0.69 0.12
C GLY A 21 4.31 0.62 -0.05
N ALA A 22 4.19 1.25 -1.22
CA ALA A 22 4.82 2.54 -1.50
C ALA A 22 4.30 3.67 -0.59
N LEU A 23 3.00 3.68 -0.29
CA LEU A 23 2.41 4.64 0.66
C LEU A 23 2.93 4.43 2.08
N VAL A 24 3.11 3.17 2.51
CA VAL A 24 3.70 2.87 3.82
C VAL A 24 5.16 3.32 3.88
N ASP A 25 5.96 3.03 2.86
CA ASP A 25 7.34 3.51 2.77
C ASP A 25 7.43 5.05 2.70
N ALA A 26 6.39 5.73 2.19
CA ALA A 26 6.26 7.20 2.19
C ALA A 26 5.76 7.77 3.54
N GLY A 27 5.47 6.93 4.54
CA GLY A 27 5.12 7.34 5.91
C GLY A 27 3.64 7.21 6.28
N VAL A 28 2.79 6.66 5.42
CA VAL A 28 1.38 6.38 5.77
C VAL A 28 1.31 5.15 6.68
N SER A 29 0.63 5.27 7.83
CA SER A 29 0.41 4.12 8.73
C SER A 29 -0.49 3.06 8.09
N LEU A 30 -0.24 1.77 8.38
CA LEU A 30 -1.04 0.67 7.88
C LEU A 30 -2.52 0.79 8.33
N GLU A 31 -2.75 1.31 9.52
CA GLU A 31 -4.06 1.55 10.12
C GLU A 31 -4.88 2.56 9.31
N ALA A 32 -4.25 3.62 8.81
CA ALA A 32 -4.91 4.61 7.96
C ALA A 32 -5.31 4.01 6.60
N LEU A 33 -4.49 3.12 6.05
CA LEU A 33 -4.82 2.39 4.81
C LEU A 33 -5.99 1.42 5.05
N GLN A 34 -5.95 0.66 6.15
CA GLN A 34 -7.04 -0.23 6.55
C GLN A 34 -8.35 0.56 6.72
N ALA A 35 -8.33 1.66 7.47
CA ALA A 35 -9.51 2.51 7.68
C ALA A 35 -10.05 3.15 6.40
N GLY A 36 -9.20 3.30 5.37
CA GLY A 36 -9.63 3.69 4.02
C GLY A 36 -10.36 2.55 3.30
N LEU A 37 -9.81 1.33 3.36
CA LEU A 37 -10.41 0.13 2.76
C LEU A 37 -11.72 -0.29 3.44
N ASP A 38 -11.82 -0.11 4.76
CA ASP A 38 -13.03 -0.43 5.54
C ASP A 38 -14.27 0.38 5.09
N ARG A 39 -14.07 1.45 4.32
CA ARG A 39 -15.16 2.26 3.74
C ARG A 39 -15.74 1.64 2.47
N LEU A 40 -15.04 0.69 1.86
CA LEU A 40 -15.53 -0.04 0.70
C LEU A 40 -16.60 -1.03 1.14
N PRO A 41 -17.62 -1.32 0.32
CA PRO A 41 -18.63 -2.32 0.63
C PRO A 41 -18.10 -3.76 0.45
N VAL A 42 -16.90 -4.03 0.95
CA VAL A 42 -16.20 -5.32 0.87
C VAL A 42 -15.76 -5.69 2.28
N LYS A 43 -16.19 -6.86 2.76
CA LYS A 43 -15.93 -7.34 4.13
C LYS A 43 -14.79 -8.35 4.13
N GLY A 44 -14.25 -8.62 5.32
CA GLY A 44 -13.24 -9.66 5.54
C GLY A 44 -11.85 -9.29 5.02
N ILE A 45 -11.57 -8.01 4.75
CA ILE A 45 -10.25 -7.56 4.29
C ILE A 45 -9.39 -7.18 5.48
N ARG A 46 -8.20 -7.78 5.57
CA ARG A 46 -7.16 -7.37 6.52
C ARG A 46 -5.84 -7.09 5.81
N LEU A 47 -5.25 -5.94 6.08
CA LEU A 47 -3.90 -5.61 5.64
C LEU A 47 -2.85 -6.18 6.60
N GLN A 48 -1.80 -6.77 6.03
CA GLN A 48 -0.57 -7.11 6.73
C GLN A 48 0.60 -6.44 6.00
N ALA A 49 1.56 -5.91 6.74
CA ALA A 49 2.77 -5.33 6.16
C ALA A 49 4.02 -6.03 6.72
N ARG A 50 5.01 -6.24 5.85
CA ARG A 50 6.32 -6.77 6.22
C ARG A 50 7.40 -6.20 5.33
N ARG A 51 8.60 -6.08 5.88
CA ARG A 51 9.76 -5.67 5.09
C ARG A 51 10.21 -6.83 4.19
N VAL A 52 10.52 -6.52 2.94
CA VAL A 52 11.07 -7.47 1.97
C VAL A 52 12.30 -6.88 1.30
N VAL A 53 13.21 -7.75 0.87
CA VAL A 53 14.29 -7.38 -0.05
C VAL A 53 14.10 -8.21 -1.31
N LYS A 54 13.94 -7.55 -2.45
CA LYS A 54 13.85 -8.18 -3.78
C LYS A 54 14.88 -7.55 -4.69
N ASN A 55 15.70 -8.37 -5.35
CA ASN A 55 16.76 -7.87 -6.24
C ASN A 55 17.63 -6.78 -5.58
N ALA A 56 18.03 -7.00 -4.33
CA ALA A 56 18.78 -6.05 -3.49
C ALA A 56 18.08 -4.72 -3.13
N ILE A 57 16.79 -4.56 -3.45
CA ILE A 57 16.00 -3.38 -3.09
C ILE A 57 15.10 -3.71 -1.90
N SER A 58 15.17 -2.89 -0.85
CA SER A 58 14.32 -3.01 0.34
C SER A 58 13.01 -2.22 0.15
N SER A 59 11.88 -2.86 0.42
CA SER A 59 10.55 -2.23 0.37
C SER A 59 9.60 -2.82 1.39
N THR A 60 8.49 -2.13 1.65
CA THR A 60 7.36 -2.71 2.37
C THR A 60 6.49 -3.50 1.40
N LYS A 61 6.28 -4.78 1.68
CA LYS A 61 5.22 -5.57 1.03
C LYS A 61 3.97 -5.49 1.89
N VAL A 62 2.87 -5.03 1.30
CA VAL A 62 1.54 -5.14 1.89
C VAL A 62 0.86 -6.37 1.28
N ASP A 63 0.36 -7.25 2.13
CA ASP A 63 -0.45 -8.40 1.75
C ASP A 63 -1.92 -8.08 2.12
N VAL A 64 -2.84 -8.30 1.18
CA VAL A 64 -4.30 -8.13 1.38
C VAL A 64 -4.88 -9.50 1.67
N LEU A 65 -5.17 -9.76 2.95
CA LEU A 65 -5.75 -11.02 3.41
C LEU A 65 -7.27 -10.93 3.30
N VAL A 66 -7.89 -12.02 2.86
CA VAL A 66 -9.34 -12.16 2.76
C VAL A 66 -9.77 -13.31 3.66
N GLU A 67 -10.71 -13.04 4.56
CA GLU A 67 -11.39 -14.06 5.35
C GLU A 67 -12.56 -14.63 4.52
N GLU A 68 -12.61 -15.95 4.35
CA GLU A 68 -13.69 -16.69 3.67
C GLU A 68 -14.95 -16.81 4.53
#